data_AF-A0A0F9IA71-F1
#
_entry.id   AF-A0A0F9IA71-F1
#
_cell.length_a   1.000
_cell.length_b   1.000
_cell.length_c   1.000
_cell.angle_alpha   90.00
_cell.angle_beta   90.00
_cell.angle_gamma   90.00
#
_symmetry.space_group_name_H-M   'P 1'
#
loop_
_entity.id
_entity.type
_entity.pdbx_description
1 polymer ?
#
loop_
_entity_poly.entity_id
_entity_poly.type
_entity_poly.pdbx_seq_one_letter_code
_entity_poly.pdbx_strand_id
1 'polypeptide(L)' 'MLYAVRAKSYKRGLMAGVGTERVEIIDTGTNEIFAGVPPDPFDIRARYEHWWNDLNPHSTDVVFVTSVDSIELP' A
#
# COMPACT_ATOMS: atom_id res chain seq x y z
N MET A 1 6.96 -7.42 -11.60
CA MET A 1 7.92 -6.34 -11.23
C MET A 1 7.82 -6.14 -9.74
N LEU A 2 8.93 -5.99 -9.04
CA LEU A 2 8.95 -5.91 -7.58
C LEU A 2 8.86 -4.46 -7.11
N TYR A 3 8.10 -4.22 -6.04
CA TYR A 3 8.01 -2.93 -5.36
C TYR A 3 8.15 -3.08 -3.85
N ALA A 4 8.87 -2.17 -3.20
CA ALA A 4 8.83 -1.98 -1.77
C ALA A 4 7.80 -0.91 -1.44
N VAL A 5 6.71 -1.30 -0.77
CA VAL A 5 5.64 -0.39 -0.34
C VAL A 5 5.79 -0.13 1.15
N ARG A 6 5.96 1.13 1.53
CA ARG A 6 5.94 1.58 2.93
C ARG A 6 4.59 2.16 3.26
N ALA A 7 3.96 1.67 4.32
CA ALA A 7 2.63 2.09 4.71
C ALA A 7 2.48 2.17 6.23
N LYS A 8 1.59 3.06 6.67
CA LYS A 8 1.30 3.31 8.08
C LYS A 8 -0.20 3.54 8.26
N SER A 9 -0.73 3.14 9.42
CA SER A 9 -2.11 3.44 9.80
C SER A 9 -2.23 4.78 10.52
N TYR A 10 -3.33 5.48 10.25
CA TYR A 10 -3.69 6.78 10.79
C TYR A 10 -5.12 6.75 11.33
N LYS A 11 -5.43 7.50 12.39
CA LYS A 11 -6.84 7.68 12.79
C LYS A 11 -7.59 8.48 11.73
N ARG A 12 -8.74 7.96 11.29
CA ARG A 12 -9.66 8.67 10.41
C ARG A 12 -10.05 10.02 11.03
N GLY A 13 -10.03 11.08 10.22
CA GLY A 13 -10.40 12.44 10.63
C GLY A 13 -9.37 13.22 11.45
N LEU A 14 -8.35 12.57 12.03
CA LEU A 14 -7.32 13.23 12.83
C LEU A 14 -5.95 13.26 12.14
N MET A 15 -5.73 12.42 11.13
CA MET A 15 -4.42 12.23 10.47
C MET A 15 -3.27 12.00 11.46
N ALA A 16 -3.59 11.49 12.66
CA ALA A 16 -2.62 11.11 13.67
C ALA A 16 -2.18 9.67 13.37
N GLY A 17 -0.89 9.47 13.12
CA GLY A 17 -0.33 8.14 12.90
C GLY A 17 -0.44 7.29 14.17
N VAL A 18 -1.01 6.09 14.06
CA VAL A 18 -1.27 5.19 15.20
C VAL A 18 -0.50 3.88 15.13
N GLY A 19 -0.15 3.43 13.92
CA GLY A 19 0.70 2.26 13.72
C GLY A 19 2.18 2.62 13.56
N THR A 20 3.05 1.63 13.64
CA THR A 20 4.42 1.71 13.11
C THR A 20 4.37 1.55 11.59
N GLU A 21 5.24 2.27 10.86
CA GLU A 21 5.39 2.05 9.43
C GLU A 21 5.87 0.63 9.15
N ARG A 22 5.28 -0.01 8.15
CA ARG A 22 5.65 -1.34 7.67
C ARG A 22 6.11 -1.27 6.23
N VAL A 23 7.03 -2.16 5.88
CA VAL A 23 7.52 -2.33 4.52
C VAL A 23 7.08 -3.69 4.01
N GLU A 24 6.40 -3.71 2.87
CA GLU A 24 5.96 -4.93 2.21
C GLU A 24 6.55 -4.99 0.80
N ILE A 25 7.07 -6.17 0.42
CA ILE A 25 7.61 -6.41 -0.91
C ILE A 25 6.51 -7.05 -1.75
N ILE A 26 6.12 -6.36 -2.83
CA ILE A 26 5.01 -6.74 -3.68
C ILE A 26 5.55 -7.15 -5.05
N ASP A 27 5.27 -8.39 -5.44
CA ASP A 27 5.43 -8.80 -6.83
C ASP A 27 4.14 -8.63 -7.61
N THR A 28 4.11 -7.58 -8.43
CA THR A 28 2.97 -7.26 -9.30
C THR A 28 2.72 -8.30 -10.40
N GLY A 29 3.68 -9.18 -10.69
CA GLY A 29 3.52 -10.23 -11.69
C GLY A 29 2.77 -11.46 -11.17
N THR A 30 2.76 -11.68 -9.86
CA THR A 30 2.20 -12.88 -9.22
C THR A 30 1.12 -12.57 -8.19
N ASN A 31 1.09 -11.36 -7.65
CA ASN A 31 0.09 -10.96 -6.65
C ASN A 31 -1.23 -10.56 -7.33
N GLU A 32 -2.28 -11.35 -7.07
CA GLU A 32 -3.62 -11.16 -7.64
C GLU A 32 -4.25 -9.80 -7.29
N ILE A 33 -3.89 -9.19 -6.14
CA ILE A 33 -4.39 -7.86 -5.73
C ILE A 33 -3.94 -6.79 -6.74
N PHE A 34 -2.77 -6.99 -7.34
CA PHE A 34 -2.14 -6.05 -8.27
C PHE A 34 -2.27 -6.49 -9.73
N ALA A 35 -3.01 -7.57 -10.02
CA ALA A 35 -3.25 -8.02 -11.38
C ALA A 35 -3.97 -6.94 -12.20
N GLY A 36 -3.39 -6.61 -13.36
CA GLY A 36 -3.92 -5.57 -14.27
C GLY A 36 -3.68 -4.13 -13.81
N VAL A 37 -3.02 -3.91 -12.68
CA VAL A 37 -2.56 -2.58 -12.26
C VAL A 37 -1.33 -2.21 -13.10
N PRO A 38 -1.26 -1.01 -13.68
CA PRO A 38 -0.06 -0.56 -14.36
C PRO A 38 1.16 -0.65 -13.42
N PRO A 39 2.34 -1.07 -13.93
CA PRO A 39 3.55 -1.15 -13.12
C PRO A 39 4.14 0.26 -12.89
N ASP A 40 3.40 1.09 -12.16
CA ASP A 40 3.72 2.47 -11.83
C ASP A 40 3.58 2.69 -10.30
N PRO A 41 4.53 3.37 -9.63
CA PRO A 41 4.46 3.59 -8.18
C PRO A 41 3.18 4.26 -7.67
N PHE A 42 2.57 5.16 -8.45
CA PHE A 42 1.33 5.83 -8.06
C PHE A 42 0.13 4.86 -8.12
N ASP A 43 0.04 4.05 -9.17
CA ASP A 43 -1.02 3.04 -9.31
C ASP A 43 -0.90 1.93 -8.24
N ILE A 44 0.32 1.48 -7.94
CA ILE A 44 0.58 0.51 -6.86
C ILE A 44 0.19 1.08 -5.50
N ARG A 45 0.55 2.34 -5.22
CA ARG A 45 0.12 3.04 -4.01
C ARG A 45 -1.40 3.05 -3.89
N ALA A 46 -2.10 3.51 -4.94
CA ALA A 46 -3.55 3.65 -4.91
C ALA A 46 -4.24 2.29 -4.67
N ARG A 47 -3.79 1.24 -5.36
CA ARG A 47 -4.34 -0.11 -5.17
C ARG A 47 -4.10 -0.63 -3.75
N TYR A 48 -2.91 -0.43 -3.20
CA TYR A 48 -2.56 -0.90 -1.86
C TYR A 48 -3.42 -0.22 -0.78
N GLU A 49 -3.52 1.12 -0.83
CA GLU A 49 -4.37 1.88 0.10
C GLU A 49 -5.83 1.44 -0.03
N HIS A 50 -6.35 1.31 -1.25
CA HIS A 50 -7.73 0.88 -1.50
C HIS A 50 -8.00 -0.51 -0.92
N TRP A 51 -7.14 -1.50 -1.20
CA TRP A 51 -7.34 -2.87 -0.72
C TRP A 51 -7.43 -2.95 0.80
N TRP A 52 -6.48 -2.34 1.52
CA TRP A 52 -6.48 -2.37 2.99
C TRP A 52 -7.68 -1.64 3.58
N ASN A 53 -8.08 -0.51 2.99
CA ASN A 53 -9.16 0.30 3.52
C ASN A 53 -10.55 -0.29 3.20
N ASP A 54 -10.68 -1.04 2.12
CA ASP A 54 -11.90 -1.76 1.76
C ASP A 54 -12.07 -3.07 2.52
N LEU A 55 -10.97 -3.71 2.94
CA LEU A 55 -11.04 -4.92 3.75
C LEU A 55 -11.73 -4.65 5.10
N ASN A 56 -11.60 -3.43 5.65
CA ASN A 56 -12.26 -3.03 6.88
C ASN A 56 -12.69 -1.55 6.84
N PRO A 57 -13.79 -1.22 6.14
CA PRO A 57 -14.21 0.17 5.91
C PRO A 57 -14.73 0.85 7.19
N HIS A 58 -15.12 0.06 8.19
CA HIS A 58 -15.62 0.56 9.47
C HIS A 58 -14.50 0.73 10.52
N SER A 59 -13.26 0.38 10.19
CA SER A 59 -12.12 0.66 11.06
C SER A 59 -12.00 2.14 11.36
N THR A 60 -11.70 2.49 12.61
CA THR A 60 -11.34 3.87 13.00
C THR A 60 -10.02 4.32 12.39
N ASP A 61 -9.25 3.37 11.87
CA ASP A 61 -7.95 3.59 11.27
C ASP A 61 -8.05 3.48 9.74
N VAL A 62 -7.18 4.22 9.05
CA VAL A 62 -7.01 4.22 7.60
C VAL A 62 -5.54 3.98 7.28
N VAL A 63 -5.25 3.14 6.29
CA VAL A 63 -3.90 2.87 5.80
C VAL A 63 -3.55 3.91 4.73
N PHE A 64 -2.39 4.54 4.90
CA PHE A 64 -1.75 5.39 3.89
C PHE A 64 -0.37 4.85 3.54
N VAL A 65 -0.04 4.91 2.26
CA VAL A 65 1.29 4.60 1.74
C VAL A 65 2.13 5.87 1.80
N THR A 66 3.31 5.75 2.40
CA THR A 66 4.28 6.83 2.56
C THR A 66 5.32 6.82 1.44
N SER A 67 5.67 5.65 0.91
CA SER A 67 6.51 5.53 -0.29
C SER A 67 6.32 4.20 -1.02
N VAL A 68 6.63 4.22 -2.33
CA VAL A 68 6.67 3.05 -3.20
C VAL A 68 7.95 3.13 -4.02
N ASP A 69 8.85 2.17 -3.85
CA ASP A 69 10.10 2.09 -4.60
C ASP A 69 10.09 0.86 -5.50
N SER A 70 10.36 1.01 -6.80
CA SER A 70 10.61 -0.13 -7.68
C SER A 70 11.91 -0.82 -7.30
N ILE A 71 11.91 -2.14 -7.30
CA ILE A 71 13.09 -2.96 -7.02
C ILE A 71 13.52 -3.58 -8.33
N GLU A 72 14.68 -3.17 -8.81
CA GLU A 72 15.37 -3.84 -9.92
C GLU A 72 16.12 -5.04 -9.34
N LEU A 73 15.79 -6.24 -9.85
CA LEU A 73 16.60 -7.42 -9.58
C LEU A 73 17.82 -7.38 -10.52
N PRO A 74 19.02 -7.75 -10.03
CA PRO A 74 20.22 -7.83 -10.85
C PRO A 74 20.13 -8.87 -11.97
#